data_AF-A0A969NW21-F1
#
_entry.id   AF-A0A969NW21-F1
#
_cell.length_a   1.000
_cell.length_b   1.000
_cell.length_c   1.000
_cell.angle_alpha   90.00
_cell.angle_beta   90.00
_cell.angle_gamma   90.00
#
_symmetry.space_group_name_H-M   'P 1'
#
loop_
_entity.id
_entity.type
_entity.pdbx_description
1 polymer ?
#
loop_
_entity_poly.entity_id
_entity_poly.type
_entity_poly.pdbx_seq_one_letter_code
_entity_poly.pdbx_strand_id
1 'polypeptide(L)'
;MTLRLTQIARILIGIWMTGVVLAMFLWIPQYEGLGNAGRIMILHVPTAWVSVLAFAVSAWYSAMYLWRGQAVDDDRALAAAECGMLFTILATVTGAIFSQVVWGVYWNWDPRQTSIFVLMLIYAALFALRAAIEPKEQQRKLSAVFSLFAFVTVPFLIFVAPRMADSTLHPNCAFAPNSSCDGITLRQGSIGLLGDRKVQLLALEEQGDTVVARVQVSEPGLTSEAVLEPTFDLTQGESVVEPTFPGLRYRLVVQSVDPANGTVLLNIHAPGTGILANQRTLVTFLASLGGFTALFFWIFSIRTSLLGVAWLLEQREVAHL
;
A
#
# COMPACT_ATOMS: atom_id res chain seq x y z
N MET A 1 16.05 -3.49 37.28
CA MET A 1 16.86 -3.54 36.04
C MET A 1 15.99 -3.45 34.79
N THR A 2 14.92 -4.26 34.69
CA THR A 2 13.96 -4.30 33.57
C THR A 2 13.29 -2.95 33.21
N LEU A 3 12.90 -2.16 34.21
CA LEU A 3 12.30 -0.81 34.01
C LEU A 3 13.25 0.19 33.32
N ARG A 4 14.56 0.10 33.56
CA ARG A 4 15.54 0.97 32.92
C ARG A 4 15.78 0.56 31.47
N LEU A 5 15.83 -0.75 31.18
CA LEU A 5 15.94 -1.25 29.81
C LEU A 5 14.75 -0.85 28.93
N THR A 6 13.52 -0.93 29.47
CA THR A 6 12.34 -0.53 28.70
C THR A 6 12.32 0.97 28.43
N GLN A 7 12.72 1.82 29.38
CA GLN A 7 12.86 3.26 29.14
C GLN A 7 13.91 3.57 28.07
N ILE A 8 15.06 2.92 28.11
CA ILE A 8 16.13 3.09 27.11
C ILE A 8 15.62 2.69 25.72
N ALA A 9 14.96 1.53 25.60
CA ALA A 9 14.40 1.07 24.32
C ALA A 9 13.42 2.08 23.70
N ARG A 10 12.58 2.74 24.53
CA ARG A 10 11.63 3.76 24.08
C ARG A 10 12.33 4.99 23.50
N ILE A 11 13.34 5.49 24.20
CA ILE A 11 14.12 6.64 23.76
C ILE A 11 14.84 6.31 22.46
N LEU A 12 15.42 5.11 22.35
CA LEU A 12 16.07 4.65 21.13
C LEU A 12 15.11 4.57 19.93
N ILE A 13 13.88 4.08 20.12
CA ILE A 13 12.86 4.08 19.06
C ILE A 13 12.52 5.51 18.65
N GLY A 14 12.35 6.44 19.60
CA GLY A 14 12.08 7.85 19.29
C GLY A 14 13.20 8.52 18.49
N ILE A 15 14.45 8.30 18.89
CA ILE A 15 15.63 8.79 18.16
C ILE A 15 15.70 8.16 16.77
N TRP A 16 15.44 6.85 16.65
CA TRP A 16 15.44 6.15 15.38
C TRP A 16 14.40 6.71 14.41
N MET A 17 13.15 6.87 14.87
CA MET A 17 12.06 7.43 14.07
C MET A 17 12.35 8.87 13.64
N THR A 18 12.93 9.67 14.52
CA THR A 18 13.39 11.03 14.20
C THR A 18 14.45 10.99 13.10
N GLY A 19 15.43 10.08 13.20
CA GLY A 19 16.45 9.85 12.19
C GLY A 19 15.86 9.47 10.82
N VAL A 20 14.87 8.57 10.79
CA VAL A 20 14.16 8.18 9.56
C VAL A 20 13.45 9.38 8.92
N VAL A 21 12.74 10.19 9.72
CA VAL A 21 12.03 11.39 9.21
C VAL A 21 13.03 12.41 8.66
N LEU A 22 14.14 12.67 9.36
CA LEU A 22 15.17 13.59 8.87
C LEU A 22 15.85 13.06 7.61
N ALA A 23 16.16 11.76 7.55
CA ALA A 23 16.74 11.12 6.37
C ALA A 23 15.80 11.22 5.16
N MET A 24 14.49 11.09 5.36
CA MET A 24 13.50 11.24 4.29
C MET A 24 13.61 12.61 3.58
N PHE A 25 13.89 13.69 4.31
CA PHE A 25 13.97 15.04 3.73
C PHE A 25 15.38 15.45 3.29
N LEU A 26 16.40 15.04 4.05
CA LEU A 26 17.78 15.54 3.91
C LEU A 26 18.73 14.55 3.21
N TRP A 27 18.42 13.26 3.23
CA TRP A 27 19.34 12.20 2.78
C TRP A 27 18.90 11.54 1.46
N ILE A 28 17.59 11.28 1.31
CA ILE A 28 17.04 10.66 0.11
C ILE A 28 17.01 11.68 -1.03
N PRO A 29 17.59 11.38 -2.21
CA PRO A 29 17.48 12.25 -3.37
C PRO A 29 16.01 12.38 -3.82
N GLN A 30 15.73 13.30 -4.73
CA GLN A 30 14.42 13.30 -5.37
C GLN A 30 14.26 12.02 -6.18
N TYR A 31 13.07 11.45 -6.14
CA TYR A 31 12.74 10.36 -7.05
C TYR A 31 12.63 10.97 -8.44
N GLU A 32 13.35 10.42 -9.41
CA GLU A 32 13.11 10.74 -10.80
C GLU A 32 11.62 10.47 -11.10
N GLY A 33 10.98 11.33 -11.89
CA GLY A 33 9.55 11.24 -12.18
C GLY A 33 8.58 11.62 -11.04
N LEU A 34 8.87 11.37 -9.76
CA LEU A 34 7.98 11.75 -8.65
C LEU A 34 8.44 12.99 -7.86
N GLY A 35 9.67 13.47 -8.08
CA GLY A 35 10.25 14.58 -7.34
C GLY A 35 10.26 14.31 -5.83
N ASN A 36 9.85 15.31 -5.04
CA ASN A 36 9.73 15.18 -3.59
C ASN A 36 8.54 14.29 -3.15
N ALA A 37 7.53 14.08 -4.01
CA ALA A 37 6.34 13.31 -3.65
C ALA A 37 6.67 11.85 -3.35
N GLY A 38 7.64 11.27 -4.07
CA GLY A 38 8.07 9.87 -3.87
C GLY A 38 8.61 9.57 -2.47
N ARG A 39 9.06 10.60 -1.74
CA ARG A 39 9.56 10.45 -0.35
C ARG A 39 8.47 9.96 0.61
N ILE A 40 7.19 10.21 0.32
CA ILE A 40 6.07 9.73 1.16
C ILE A 40 6.03 8.21 1.27
N MET A 41 6.62 7.47 0.32
CA MET A 41 6.67 6.00 0.35
C MET A 41 7.44 5.46 1.57
N ILE A 42 8.38 6.24 2.11
CA ILE A 42 9.13 5.92 3.33
C ILE A 42 8.20 5.89 4.55
N LEU A 43 7.07 6.59 4.54
CA LEU A 43 6.09 6.57 5.63
C LEU A 43 4.90 5.67 5.27
N HIS A 44 4.35 5.85 4.07
CA HIS A 44 3.15 5.18 3.61
C HIS A 44 3.29 3.65 3.62
N VAL A 45 4.33 3.10 2.99
CA VAL A 45 4.48 1.64 2.87
C VAL A 45 4.71 0.98 4.23
N PRO A 46 5.57 1.51 5.13
CA PRO A 46 5.68 0.96 6.48
C PRO A 46 4.38 1.03 7.28
N THR A 47 3.55 2.08 7.12
CA THR A 47 2.24 2.11 7.78
C THR A 47 1.30 1.00 7.27
N ALA A 48 1.26 0.75 5.96
CA ALA A 48 0.47 -0.33 5.36
C ALA A 48 1.01 -1.72 5.72
N TRP A 49 2.33 -1.86 5.89
CA TRP A 49 2.93 -3.09 6.40
C TRP A 49 2.47 -3.38 7.83
N VAL A 50 2.54 -2.37 8.70
CA VAL A 50 2.17 -2.51 10.11
C VAL A 50 0.69 -2.81 10.27
N SER A 51 -0.21 -2.28 9.44
CA SER A 51 -1.64 -2.65 9.52
C SER A 51 -1.86 -4.15 9.34
N VAL A 52 -1.20 -4.78 8.37
CA VAL A 52 -1.33 -6.23 8.15
C VAL A 52 -0.65 -7.02 9.26
N LEU A 53 0.56 -6.62 9.67
CA LEU A 53 1.28 -7.24 10.77
C LEU A 53 0.47 -7.22 12.08
N ALA A 54 -0.14 -6.07 12.40
CA ALA A 54 -0.98 -5.92 13.58
C ALA A 54 -2.20 -6.84 13.54
N PHE A 55 -2.81 -7.03 12.36
CA PHE A 55 -3.89 -8.01 12.20
C PHE A 55 -3.42 -9.44 12.41
N ALA A 56 -2.23 -9.79 11.90
CA ALA A 56 -1.62 -11.10 12.13
C ALA A 56 -1.36 -11.37 13.62
N VAL A 57 -0.85 -10.37 14.35
CA VAL A 57 -0.64 -10.44 15.80
C VAL A 57 -1.97 -10.58 16.54
N SER A 58 -3.01 -9.84 16.12
CA SER A 58 -4.37 -9.99 16.66
C SER A 58 -4.92 -11.41 16.46
N ALA A 59 -4.78 -11.96 15.25
CA ALA A 59 -5.19 -13.32 14.92
C ALA A 59 -4.41 -14.37 15.72
N TRP A 60 -3.10 -14.19 15.88
CA TRP A 60 -2.27 -15.06 16.71
C TRP A 60 -2.76 -15.12 18.15
N TYR A 61 -2.98 -13.97 18.79
CA TYR A 61 -3.49 -13.93 20.16
C TYR A 61 -4.94 -14.42 20.26
N SER A 62 -5.75 -14.24 19.22
CA SER A 62 -7.09 -14.85 19.13
C SER A 62 -7.03 -16.38 19.13
N ALA A 63 -6.09 -16.98 18.39
CA ALA A 63 -5.85 -18.43 18.46
C ALA A 63 -5.40 -18.87 19.85
N MET A 64 -4.49 -18.13 20.48
CA MET A 64 -4.04 -18.44 21.84
C MET A 64 -5.18 -18.35 22.85
N TYR A 65 -6.07 -17.36 22.73
CA TYR A 65 -7.28 -17.25 23.55
C TYR A 65 -8.19 -18.46 23.39
N LEU A 66 -8.47 -18.91 22.16
CA LEU A 66 -9.30 -20.09 21.93
C LEU A 66 -8.66 -21.38 22.43
N TRP A 67 -7.32 -21.47 22.39
CA TRP A 67 -6.60 -22.64 22.87
C TRP A 67 -6.50 -22.70 24.40
N ARG A 68 -6.19 -21.57 25.05
CA ARG A 68 -5.88 -21.51 26.49
C ARG A 68 -7.05 -21.02 27.35
N GLY A 69 -8.03 -20.35 26.76
CA GLY A 69 -9.15 -19.72 27.46
C GLY A 69 -8.76 -18.50 28.32
N GLN A 70 -7.54 -17.96 28.16
CA GLN A 70 -7.02 -16.91 29.03
C GLN A 70 -7.43 -15.50 28.55
N ALA A 71 -8.17 -14.77 29.38
CA ALA A 71 -8.61 -13.40 29.08
C ALA A 71 -7.48 -12.45 28.64
N VAL A 72 -6.26 -12.65 29.17
CA VAL A 72 -5.07 -11.86 28.81
C VAL A 72 -4.72 -11.99 27.32
N ASP A 73 -4.94 -13.15 26.71
CA ASP A 73 -4.69 -13.32 25.27
C ASP A 73 -5.74 -12.57 24.43
N ASP A 74 -6.98 -12.49 24.89
CA ASP A 74 -8.01 -11.66 24.25
C ASP A 74 -7.72 -10.14 24.36
N ASP A 75 -7.20 -9.70 25.51
CA ASP A 75 -6.77 -8.30 25.72
C ASP A 75 -5.59 -7.95 24.78
N ARG A 76 -4.68 -8.90 24.57
CA ARG A 76 -3.60 -8.74 23.58
C ARG A 76 -4.11 -8.70 22.16
N ALA A 77 -5.08 -9.55 21.81
CA ALA A 77 -5.72 -9.48 20.50
C ALA A 77 -6.39 -8.10 20.28
N LEU A 78 -7.10 -7.58 21.29
CA LEU A 78 -7.69 -6.23 21.24
C LEU A 78 -6.64 -5.14 21.02
N ALA A 79 -5.58 -5.13 21.81
CA ALA A 79 -4.52 -4.14 21.73
C ALA A 79 -3.86 -4.13 20.35
N ALA A 80 -3.60 -5.32 19.78
CA ALA A 80 -3.06 -5.44 18.43
C ALA A 80 -4.05 -4.92 17.38
N ALA A 81 -5.35 -5.23 17.52
CA ALA A 81 -6.38 -4.79 16.60
C ALA A 81 -6.54 -3.26 16.60
N GLU A 82 -6.57 -2.62 17.77
CA GLU A 82 -6.66 -1.15 17.90
C GLU A 82 -5.45 -0.45 17.27
N CYS A 83 -4.25 -0.98 17.49
CA CYS A 83 -3.04 -0.47 16.83
C CYS A 83 -3.14 -0.64 15.31
N GLY A 84 -3.59 -1.82 14.85
CA GLY A 84 -3.75 -2.11 13.43
C GLY A 84 -4.75 -1.19 12.73
N MET A 85 -5.89 -0.89 13.36
CA MET A 85 -6.85 0.09 12.87
C MET A 85 -6.23 1.48 12.71
N LEU A 86 -5.48 1.94 13.71
CA LEU A 86 -4.77 3.22 13.64
C LEU A 86 -3.81 3.26 12.43
N PHE A 87 -2.99 2.21 12.25
CA PHE A 87 -2.08 2.13 11.11
C PHE A 87 -2.80 1.99 9.77
N THR A 88 -3.97 1.36 9.73
CA THR A 88 -4.80 1.26 8.54
C THR A 88 -5.34 2.64 8.14
N ILE A 89 -5.80 3.44 9.11
CA ILE A 89 -6.23 4.84 8.89
C ILE A 89 -5.06 5.65 8.35
N LEU A 90 -3.88 5.56 8.98
CA LEU A 90 -2.69 6.28 8.53
C LEU A 90 -2.27 5.86 7.12
N ALA A 91 -2.28 4.57 6.81
CA ALA A 91 -1.98 4.07 5.46
C ALA A 91 -2.98 4.60 4.43
N THR A 92 -4.28 4.64 4.77
CA THR A 92 -5.33 5.15 3.89
C THR A 92 -5.17 6.66 3.63
N VAL A 93 -4.95 7.45 4.69
CA VAL A 93 -4.78 8.91 4.57
C VAL A 93 -3.51 9.26 3.79
N THR A 94 -2.38 8.63 4.13
CA THR A 94 -1.12 8.87 3.41
C THR A 94 -1.18 8.40 1.95
N GLY A 95 -1.88 7.30 1.68
CA GLY A 95 -2.12 6.81 0.32
C GLY A 95 -3.00 7.76 -0.49
N ALA A 96 -4.05 8.32 0.12
CA ALA A 96 -4.91 9.31 -0.52
C ALA A 96 -4.16 10.62 -0.84
N ILE A 97 -3.28 11.07 0.07
CA ILE A 97 -2.40 12.22 -0.19
C ILE A 97 -1.45 11.94 -1.37
N PHE A 98 -0.83 10.76 -1.41
CA PHE A 98 -0.01 10.35 -2.55
C PHE A 98 -0.81 10.32 -3.86
N SER A 99 -2.01 9.73 -3.82
CA SER A 99 -2.96 9.67 -4.93
C SER A 99 -3.27 11.07 -5.47
N GLN A 100 -3.56 12.04 -4.60
CA GLN A 100 -3.82 13.42 -5.01
C GLN A 100 -2.61 14.08 -5.68
N VAL A 101 -1.41 13.86 -5.14
CA VAL A 101 -0.19 14.49 -5.65
C VAL A 101 0.25 13.86 -6.98
N VAL A 102 0.05 12.56 -7.16
CA VAL A 102 0.53 11.83 -8.33
C VAL A 102 -0.53 11.72 -9.42
N TRP A 103 -1.80 11.51 -9.06
CA TRP A 103 -2.89 11.27 -10.02
C TRP A 103 -3.96 12.38 -10.02
N GLY A 104 -3.82 13.41 -9.17
CA GLY A 104 -4.75 14.55 -9.13
C GLY A 104 -6.08 14.27 -8.41
N VAL A 105 -6.29 13.05 -7.90
CA VAL A 105 -7.50 12.62 -7.19
C VAL A 105 -7.15 11.88 -5.91
N TYR A 106 -7.87 12.12 -4.80
CA TYR A 106 -7.64 11.44 -3.53
C TYR A 106 -7.99 9.95 -3.55
N TRP A 107 -8.94 9.55 -4.39
CA TRP A 107 -9.46 8.18 -4.45
C TRP A 107 -9.93 7.82 -5.86
N ASN A 108 -9.64 6.61 -6.29
CA ASN A 108 -9.95 6.11 -7.63
C ASN A 108 -10.33 4.62 -7.66
N TRP A 109 -10.57 4.01 -6.49
CA TRP A 109 -10.93 2.59 -6.38
C TRP A 109 -9.90 1.60 -6.94
N ASP A 110 -8.64 2.04 -7.08
CA ASP A 110 -7.55 1.14 -7.44
C ASP A 110 -7.53 -0.11 -6.51
N PRO A 111 -7.17 -1.30 -7.03
CA PRO A 111 -7.14 -2.53 -6.25
C PRO A 111 -6.43 -2.43 -4.89
N ARG A 112 -5.31 -1.70 -4.76
CA ARG A 112 -4.62 -1.52 -3.47
C ARG A 112 -5.37 -0.56 -2.54
N GLN A 113 -5.97 0.51 -3.08
CA GLN A 113 -6.85 1.42 -2.32
C GLN A 113 -8.06 0.65 -1.78
N THR A 114 -8.72 -0.12 -2.66
CA THR A 114 -9.86 -0.95 -2.30
C THR A 114 -9.47 -1.99 -1.25
N SER A 115 -8.32 -2.67 -1.39
CA SER A 115 -7.88 -3.65 -0.40
C SER A 115 -7.58 -3.08 0.99
N ILE A 116 -6.92 -1.91 1.07
CA ILE A 116 -6.69 -1.28 2.39
C ILE A 116 -7.99 -0.78 3.01
N PHE A 117 -8.95 -0.32 2.20
CA PHE A 117 -10.28 0.06 2.65
C PHE A 117 -11.08 -1.15 3.16
N VAL A 118 -11.03 -2.29 2.46
CA VAL A 118 -11.66 -3.53 2.93
C VAL A 118 -11.02 -3.98 4.25
N LEU A 119 -9.70 -3.89 4.41
CA LEU A 119 -9.04 -4.17 5.68
C LEU A 119 -9.54 -3.23 6.79
N MET A 120 -9.76 -1.95 6.50
CA MET A 120 -10.37 -1.01 7.45
C MET A 120 -11.76 -1.47 7.89
N LEU A 121 -12.59 -1.91 6.95
CA LEU A 121 -13.93 -2.42 7.24
C LEU A 121 -13.89 -3.72 8.05
N ILE A 122 -12.90 -4.59 7.81
CA ILE A 122 -12.68 -5.80 8.63
C ILE A 122 -12.35 -5.40 10.08
N TYR A 123 -11.48 -4.41 10.30
CA TYR A 123 -11.23 -3.88 11.65
C TYR A 123 -12.49 -3.28 12.27
N ALA A 124 -13.22 -2.45 11.54
CA ALA A 124 -14.45 -1.84 12.02
C ALA A 124 -15.50 -2.90 12.39
N ALA A 125 -15.64 -3.95 11.58
CA ALA A 125 -16.53 -5.07 11.85
C ALA A 125 -16.12 -5.85 13.09
N LEU A 126 -14.83 -6.08 13.33
CA LEU A 126 -14.33 -6.68 14.58
C LEU A 126 -14.74 -5.85 15.81
N PHE A 127 -14.58 -4.52 15.76
CA PHE A 127 -14.98 -3.66 16.87
C PHE A 127 -16.49 -3.56 17.04
N ALA A 128 -17.25 -3.52 15.95
CA ALA A 128 -18.71 -3.54 15.99
C ALA A 128 -19.22 -4.85 16.61
N LEU A 129 -18.65 -5.99 16.21
CA LEU A 129 -18.95 -7.30 16.80
C LEU A 129 -18.65 -7.31 18.31
N ARG A 130 -17.49 -6.78 18.71
CA ARG A 130 -17.15 -6.64 20.13
C ARG A 130 -18.11 -5.76 20.88
N ALA A 131 -18.55 -4.64 20.31
CA ALA A 131 -19.44 -3.70 20.98
C ALA A 131 -20.88 -4.24 21.11
N ALA A 132 -21.31 -5.12 20.20
CA ALA A 132 -22.68 -5.62 20.14
C ALA A 132 -22.98 -6.80 21.09
N ILE A 133 -21.96 -7.48 21.63
CA ILE A 133 -22.12 -8.68 22.46
C ILE A 133 -21.83 -8.35 23.92
N GLU A 134 -22.85 -8.43 24.77
CA GLU A 134 -22.73 -8.09 26.19
C GLU A 134 -21.97 -9.12 27.04
N PRO A 135 -22.23 -10.44 26.92
CA PRO A 135 -21.52 -11.40 27.76
C PRO A 135 -20.04 -11.41 27.37
N LYS A 136 -19.16 -10.88 28.23
CA LYS A 136 -17.72 -10.73 27.94
C LYS A 136 -17.12 -12.03 27.41
N GLU A 137 -17.44 -13.18 27.99
CA GLU A 137 -16.89 -14.46 27.50
C GLU A 137 -17.33 -14.80 26.06
N GLN A 138 -18.61 -14.59 25.73
CA GLN A 138 -19.13 -14.81 24.39
C GLN A 138 -18.56 -13.80 23.39
N GLN A 139 -18.47 -12.54 23.79
CA GLN A 139 -17.85 -11.45 23.04
C GLN A 139 -16.42 -11.82 22.63
N ARG A 140 -15.59 -12.26 23.58
CA ARG A 140 -14.21 -12.69 23.35
C ARG A 140 -14.11 -13.85 22.37
N LYS A 141 -14.91 -14.90 22.58
CA LYS A 141 -14.93 -16.09 21.70
C LYS A 141 -15.31 -15.73 20.27
N LEU A 142 -16.40 -14.99 20.08
CA LEU A 142 -16.86 -14.59 18.74
C LEU A 142 -15.85 -13.68 18.04
N SER A 143 -15.24 -12.75 18.78
CA SER A 143 -14.22 -11.83 18.25
C SER A 143 -12.94 -12.55 17.84
N ALA A 144 -12.53 -13.56 18.61
CA ALA A 144 -11.38 -14.39 18.29
C ALA A 144 -11.62 -15.23 17.03
N VAL A 145 -12.80 -15.85 16.92
CA VAL A 145 -13.20 -16.61 15.71
C VAL A 145 -13.25 -15.70 14.49
N PHE A 146 -13.88 -14.52 14.61
CA PHE A 146 -13.91 -13.54 13.52
C PHE A 146 -12.51 -13.13 13.07
N SER A 147 -11.62 -12.81 14.01
CA SER A 147 -10.24 -12.39 13.71
C SER A 147 -9.47 -13.47 12.94
N LEU A 148 -9.63 -14.74 13.33
CA LEU A 148 -8.99 -15.85 12.62
C LEU A 148 -9.55 -16.05 11.22
N PHE A 149 -10.87 -16.04 11.07
CA PHE A 149 -11.53 -16.19 9.78
C PHE A 149 -11.14 -15.07 8.82
N ALA A 150 -11.19 -13.82 9.29
CA ALA A 150 -10.77 -12.67 8.51
C ALA A 150 -9.27 -12.70 8.19
N PHE A 151 -8.42 -13.22 9.08
CA PHE A 151 -6.98 -13.28 8.81
C PHE A 151 -6.64 -14.21 7.64
N VAL A 152 -7.45 -15.24 7.38
CA VAL A 152 -7.24 -16.09 6.19
C VAL A 152 -7.40 -15.28 4.89
N THR A 153 -8.30 -14.29 4.87
CA THR A 153 -8.58 -13.49 3.67
C THR A 153 -7.63 -12.29 3.52
N VAL A 154 -7.11 -11.73 4.61
CA VAL A 154 -6.29 -10.50 4.57
C VAL A 154 -5.01 -10.63 3.72
N PRO A 155 -4.16 -11.67 3.85
CA PRO A 155 -2.99 -11.83 2.99
C PRO A 155 -3.35 -11.92 1.51
N PHE A 156 -4.44 -12.63 1.19
CA PHE A 156 -4.95 -12.69 -0.18
C PHE A 156 -5.38 -11.30 -0.67
N LEU A 157 -6.19 -10.58 0.12
CA LEU A 157 -6.69 -9.26 -0.24
C LEU A 157 -5.59 -8.22 -0.42
N ILE A 158 -4.52 -8.25 0.39
CA ILE A 158 -3.47 -7.22 0.37
C ILE A 158 -2.31 -7.57 -0.59
N PHE A 159 -1.92 -8.85 -0.65
CA PHE A 159 -0.74 -9.25 -1.42
C PHE A 159 -1.09 -9.86 -2.77
N VAL A 160 -2.20 -10.60 -2.88
CA VAL A 160 -2.53 -11.37 -4.09
C VAL A 160 -3.49 -10.59 -4.99
N ALA A 161 -4.69 -10.24 -4.50
CA ALA A 161 -5.74 -9.61 -5.30
C ALA A 161 -5.28 -8.33 -6.06
N PRO A 162 -4.50 -7.41 -5.47
CA PRO A 162 -4.07 -6.20 -6.17
C PRO A 162 -3.02 -6.44 -7.25
N ARG A 163 -2.38 -7.62 -7.26
CA ARG A 163 -1.41 -8.03 -8.29
C ARG A 163 -2.06 -8.85 -9.39
N MET A 164 -3.25 -9.38 -9.16
CA MET A 164 -4.05 -10.10 -10.16
C MET A 164 -5.00 -9.19 -10.94
N ALA A 165 -5.11 -7.92 -10.56
CA ALA A 165 -6.02 -6.99 -11.20
C ALA A 165 -5.43 -6.44 -12.50
N ASP A 166 -6.16 -6.58 -13.60
CA ASP A 166 -5.77 -6.17 -14.96
C ASP A 166 -5.63 -4.64 -15.13
N SER A 167 -6.07 -3.86 -14.15
CA SER A 167 -5.99 -2.39 -14.16
C SER A 167 -5.62 -1.88 -12.78
N THR A 168 -4.37 -1.43 -12.63
CA THR A 168 -3.87 -0.80 -11.41
C THR A 168 -3.09 0.47 -11.74
N LEU A 169 -3.38 1.52 -10.99
CA LEU A 169 -2.64 2.77 -10.95
C LEU A 169 -1.40 2.65 -10.09
N HIS A 170 -1.38 1.70 -9.16
CA HIS A 170 -0.22 1.47 -8.34
C HIS A 170 0.90 0.94 -9.21
N PRO A 171 2.06 1.60 -9.19
CA PRO A 171 3.22 1.04 -9.83
C PRO A 171 3.64 -0.20 -9.02
N ASN A 172 3.13 -1.38 -9.40
CA ASN A 172 3.76 -2.67 -9.09
C ASN A 172 5.23 -2.68 -9.62
N CYS A 173 5.54 -1.75 -10.51
CA CYS A 173 6.60 -1.78 -11.50
C CYS A 173 7.58 -0.58 -11.40
N ALA A 174 7.30 0.42 -10.56
CA ALA A 174 8.23 1.55 -10.35
C ALA A 174 9.22 1.31 -9.21
N PHE A 175 9.11 0.19 -8.47
CA PHE A 175 9.94 -0.06 -7.29
C PHE A 175 10.94 -1.22 -7.45
N ALA A 176 10.83 -2.01 -8.52
CA ALA A 176 11.82 -3.02 -8.90
C ALA A 176 12.55 -2.62 -10.20
N PRO A 177 13.86 -2.91 -10.34
CA PRO A 177 14.56 -2.73 -11.61
C PRO A 177 13.92 -3.61 -12.69
N ASN A 178 13.73 -3.08 -13.89
CA ASN A 178 13.17 -3.79 -15.07
C ASN A 178 11.75 -4.34 -14.92
N SER A 179 10.93 -3.84 -14.00
CA SER A 179 9.52 -4.25 -13.92
C SER A 179 8.66 -3.42 -14.88
N SER A 180 8.15 -4.07 -15.92
CA SER A 180 7.04 -3.57 -16.75
C SER A 180 5.73 -3.66 -15.97
N CYS A 181 4.86 -2.65 -16.06
CA CYS A 181 3.48 -2.87 -15.67
C CYS A 181 2.82 -3.82 -16.67
N ASP A 182 1.73 -4.50 -16.29
CA ASP A 182 0.95 -5.18 -17.32
C ASP A 182 0.41 -4.09 -18.24
N GLY A 183 0.97 -4.06 -19.45
CA GLY A 183 0.56 -3.16 -20.50
C GLY A 183 -0.81 -3.57 -21.03
N ILE A 184 -1.40 -2.71 -21.84
CA ILE A 184 -2.65 -3.00 -22.52
C ILE A 184 -2.40 -3.23 -24.01
N THR A 185 -2.90 -4.35 -24.51
CA THR A 185 -2.89 -4.64 -25.95
C THR A 185 -4.09 -3.98 -26.60
N LEU A 186 -3.83 -3.02 -27.48
CA LEU A 186 -4.86 -2.32 -28.25
C LEU A 186 -4.74 -2.63 -29.74
N ARG A 187 -5.90 -2.66 -30.40
CA ARG A 187 -6.07 -2.59 -31.86
C ARG A 187 -6.52 -1.20 -32.28
N GLN A 188 -6.34 -0.87 -33.56
CA GLN A 188 -6.81 0.42 -34.07
C GLN A 188 -8.32 0.59 -33.80
N GLY A 189 -8.70 1.74 -33.25
CA GLY A 189 -10.06 2.06 -32.84
C GLY A 189 -10.48 1.48 -31.48
N SER A 190 -9.70 0.56 -30.92
CA SER A 190 -9.99 -0.02 -29.60
C SER A 190 -9.66 0.97 -28.47
N ILE A 191 -10.46 0.88 -27.42
CA ILE A 191 -10.34 1.68 -26.21
C ILE A 191 -9.92 0.73 -25.10
N GLY A 192 -9.04 1.20 -24.23
CA GLY A 192 -8.66 0.52 -23.02
C GLY A 192 -8.37 1.46 -21.88
N LEU A 193 -8.04 0.89 -20.73
CA LEU A 193 -7.61 1.64 -19.56
C LEU A 193 -6.14 1.37 -19.33
N LEU A 194 -5.38 2.44 -19.11
CA LEU A 194 -3.99 2.36 -18.72
C LEU A 194 -3.84 3.25 -17.47
N GLY A 195 -3.91 2.60 -16.31
CA GLY A 195 -4.16 3.30 -15.05
C GLY A 195 -5.63 3.76 -14.93
N ASP A 196 -5.84 5.04 -14.62
CA ASP A 196 -7.14 5.72 -14.56
C ASP A 196 -7.49 6.44 -15.87
N ARG A 197 -6.57 6.40 -16.85
CA ARG A 197 -6.74 7.11 -18.11
C ARG A 197 -7.33 6.18 -19.15
N LYS A 198 -8.31 6.72 -19.87
CA LYS A 198 -8.82 6.09 -21.08
C LYS A 198 -7.79 6.29 -22.17
N VAL A 199 -7.26 5.20 -22.71
CA VAL A 199 -6.36 5.20 -23.85
C VAL A 199 -7.09 4.63 -25.06
N GLN A 200 -7.01 5.30 -26.20
CA GLN A 200 -7.58 4.83 -27.46
C GLN A 200 -6.50 4.88 -28.54
N LEU A 201 -6.28 3.75 -29.20
CA LEU A 201 -5.38 3.72 -30.34
C LEU A 201 -6.11 4.28 -31.57
N LEU A 202 -5.69 5.46 -32.03
CA LEU A 202 -6.27 6.11 -33.21
C LEU A 202 -5.68 5.54 -34.51
N ALA A 203 -4.36 5.35 -34.53
CA ALA A 203 -3.64 4.83 -35.68
C ALA A 203 -2.35 4.12 -35.25
N LEU A 204 -1.94 3.16 -36.07
CA LEU A 204 -0.63 2.53 -36.02
C LEU A 204 0.02 2.76 -37.38
N GLU A 205 1.10 3.54 -37.41
CA GLU A 205 1.77 3.93 -38.66
C GLU A 205 3.18 3.35 -38.69
N GLU A 206 3.45 2.56 -39.72
CA GLU A 206 4.79 2.03 -39.97
C GLU A 206 5.59 3.04 -40.80
N GLN A 207 6.72 3.48 -40.25
CA GLN A 207 7.64 4.44 -40.84
C GLN A 207 9.03 3.82 -40.91
N GLY A 208 9.28 3.07 -41.99
CA GLY A 208 10.52 2.32 -42.17
C GLY A 208 10.68 1.25 -41.09
N ASP A 209 11.77 1.30 -40.33
CA ASP A 209 12.07 0.35 -39.25
C ASP A 209 11.35 0.69 -37.93
N THR A 210 10.52 1.73 -37.91
CA THR A 210 9.81 2.19 -36.71
C THR A 210 8.29 2.15 -36.86
N VAL A 211 7.59 1.98 -35.74
CA VAL A 211 6.13 2.04 -35.67
C VAL A 211 5.72 3.13 -34.70
N VAL A 212 4.92 4.08 -35.19
CA VAL A 212 4.34 5.18 -34.42
C VAL A 212 2.92 4.83 -34.06
N ALA A 213 2.61 4.75 -32.76
CA ALA A 213 1.25 4.54 -32.27
C ALA A 213 0.64 5.89 -31.89
N ARG A 214 -0.40 6.35 -32.59
CA ARG A 214 -1.16 7.55 -32.20
C ARG A 214 -2.19 7.18 -31.16
N VAL A 215 -1.98 7.59 -29.93
CA VAL A 215 -2.80 7.21 -28.77
C VAL A 215 -3.47 8.45 -28.19
N GLN A 216 -4.81 8.48 -28.25
CA GLN A 216 -5.57 9.47 -27.51
C GLN A 216 -5.65 9.05 -26.04
N VAL A 217 -5.29 9.96 -25.16
CA VAL A 217 -5.36 9.77 -23.72
C VAL A 217 -6.35 10.78 -23.15
N SER A 218 -7.42 10.29 -22.55
CA SER A 218 -8.38 11.13 -21.83
C SER A 218 -8.13 11.04 -20.32
N GLU A 219 -8.16 12.19 -19.65
CA GLU A 219 -8.12 12.26 -18.20
C GLU A 219 -9.37 11.66 -17.54
N PRO A 220 -9.28 11.26 -16.26
CA PRO A 220 -10.44 10.78 -15.51
C PRO A 220 -11.59 11.79 -15.55
N GLY A 221 -12.78 11.34 -15.96
CA GLY A 221 -13.95 12.21 -16.12
C GLY A 221 -13.99 13.01 -17.44
N LEU A 222 -13.15 12.70 -18.42
CA LEU A 222 -13.09 13.35 -19.75
C LEU A 222 -12.84 14.87 -19.64
N THR A 223 -12.13 15.30 -18.60
CA THR A 223 -11.84 16.71 -18.32
C THR A 223 -10.87 17.33 -19.32
N SER A 224 -9.97 16.52 -19.87
CA SER A 224 -9.10 16.90 -20.97
C SER A 224 -8.64 15.67 -21.77
N GLU A 225 -8.19 15.93 -23.00
CA GLU A 225 -7.68 14.90 -23.91
C GLU A 225 -6.37 15.38 -24.52
N ALA A 226 -5.43 14.46 -24.69
CA ALA A 226 -4.20 14.68 -25.44
C ALA A 226 -3.92 13.50 -26.35
N VAL A 227 -3.30 13.79 -27.50
CA VAL A 227 -2.79 12.75 -28.39
C VAL A 227 -1.30 12.62 -28.14
N LEU A 228 -0.87 11.40 -27.80
CA LEU A 228 0.53 11.03 -27.60
C LEU A 228 0.96 10.09 -28.72
N GLU A 229 2.22 10.20 -29.15
CA GLU A 229 2.77 9.44 -30.28
C GLU A 229 4.01 8.63 -29.87
N PRO A 230 3.87 7.61 -29.00
CA PRO A 230 4.97 6.72 -28.68
C PRO A 230 5.45 5.97 -29.93
N THR A 231 6.77 5.78 -30.04
CA THR A 231 7.41 5.13 -31.19
C THR A 231 8.21 3.92 -30.75
N PHE A 232 8.14 2.85 -31.53
CA PHE A 232 8.83 1.57 -31.33
C PHE A 232 9.75 1.27 -32.51
N ASP A 233 10.97 0.79 -32.25
CA ASP A 233 11.89 0.31 -33.29
C ASP A 233 11.77 -1.21 -33.42
N LEU A 234 11.36 -1.68 -34.61
CA LEU A 234 11.16 -3.10 -34.91
C LEU A 234 12.48 -3.88 -35.01
N THR A 235 13.59 -3.21 -35.32
CA THR A 235 14.92 -3.84 -35.46
C THR A 235 15.61 -4.02 -34.12
N GLN A 236 15.50 -3.01 -33.23
CA GLN A 236 16.10 -3.05 -31.89
C GLN A 236 15.18 -3.71 -30.87
N GLY A 237 13.87 -3.71 -31.11
CA GLY A 237 12.87 -4.26 -30.19
C GLY A 237 12.65 -3.39 -28.96
N GLU A 238 12.86 -2.07 -29.06
CA GLU A 238 12.77 -1.11 -27.95
C GLU A 238 11.96 0.14 -28.34
N SER A 239 11.43 0.83 -27.33
CA SER A 239 10.73 2.11 -27.54
C SER A 239 11.74 3.25 -27.73
N VAL A 240 11.57 4.05 -28.79
CA VAL A 240 12.49 5.15 -29.14
C VAL A 240 11.94 6.51 -28.70
N VAL A 241 10.62 6.69 -28.80
CA VAL A 241 9.94 7.93 -28.39
C VAL A 241 8.94 7.57 -27.31
N GLU A 242 9.13 8.16 -26.13
CA GLU A 242 8.34 7.90 -24.94
C GLU A 242 7.68 9.21 -24.45
N PRO A 243 6.57 9.65 -25.06
CA PRO A 243 5.92 10.92 -24.71
C PRO A 243 5.36 10.90 -23.29
N THR A 244 5.41 12.05 -22.62
CA THR A 244 4.94 12.20 -21.24
C THR A 244 3.43 12.40 -21.20
N PHE A 245 2.74 11.74 -20.27
CA PHE A 245 1.31 11.93 -20.04
C PHE A 245 1.02 13.37 -19.55
N PRO A 246 -0.03 14.05 -20.06
CA PRO A 246 -0.39 15.39 -19.63
C PRO A 246 -0.62 15.48 -18.11
N GLY A 247 0.00 16.45 -17.46
CA GLY A 247 -0.12 16.65 -16.00
C GLY A 247 0.61 15.61 -15.15
N LEU A 248 1.22 14.60 -15.76
CA LEU A 248 1.99 13.55 -15.10
C LEU A 248 3.44 13.61 -15.56
N ARG A 249 4.31 12.84 -14.89
CA ARG A 249 5.71 12.64 -15.31
C ARG A 249 5.98 11.24 -15.82
N TYR A 250 4.94 10.41 -15.94
CA TYR A 250 5.02 9.09 -16.57
C TYR A 250 5.11 9.22 -18.08
N ARG A 251 5.78 8.28 -18.72
CA ARG A 251 5.89 8.20 -20.17
C ARG A 251 5.04 7.05 -20.70
N LEU A 252 4.36 7.28 -21.80
CA LEU A 252 3.69 6.22 -22.56
C LEU A 252 4.74 5.54 -23.42
N VAL A 253 4.83 4.22 -23.34
CA VAL A 253 5.80 3.43 -24.11
C VAL A 253 5.11 2.34 -24.89
N VAL A 254 5.69 1.99 -26.03
CA VAL A 254 5.31 0.77 -26.75
C VAL A 254 6.26 -0.33 -26.32
N GLN A 255 5.73 -1.41 -25.76
CA GLN A 255 6.53 -2.54 -25.30
C GLN A 255 6.70 -3.61 -26.39
N SER A 256 5.68 -3.79 -27.21
CA SER A 256 5.76 -4.64 -28.40
C SER A 256 4.71 -4.25 -29.42
N VAL A 257 4.99 -4.55 -30.69
CA VAL A 257 4.05 -4.43 -31.80
C VAL A 257 3.92 -5.80 -32.44
N ASP A 258 2.70 -6.20 -32.75
CA ASP A 258 2.41 -7.36 -33.62
C ASP A 258 1.78 -6.81 -34.91
N PRO A 259 2.60 -6.61 -35.97
CA PRO A 259 2.13 -6.08 -37.24
C PRO A 259 1.12 -7.00 -37.95
N ALA A 260 1.20 -8.32 -37.74
CA ALA A 260 0.33 -9.28 -38.41
C ALA A 260 -1.13 -9.14 -37.93
N ASN A 261 -1.32 -8.78 -36.66
CA ASN A 261 -2.62 -8.60 -36.05
C ASN A 261 -3.01 -7.13 -35.86
N GLY A 262 -2.14 -6.18 -36.24
CA GLY A 262 -2.35 -4.75 -36.04
C GLY A 262 -2.53 -4.37 -34.56
N THR A 263 -1.85 -5.08 -33.66
CA THR A 263 -1.94 -4.88 -32.21
C THR A 263 -0.67 -4.25 -31.66
N VAL A 264 -0.82 -3.39 -30.66
CA VAL A 264 0.29 -2.78 -29.92
C VAL A 264 0.09 -2.97 -28.43
N LEU A 265 1.15 -3.38 -27.73
CA LEU A 265 1.20 -3.43 -26.28
C LEU A 265 1.71 -2.08 -25.76
N LEU A 266 0.81 -1.29 -25.20
CA LEU A 266 1.13 0.01 -24.59
C LEU A 266 1.38 -0.17 -23.10
N ASN A 267 2.36 0.57 -22.56
CA ASN A 267 2.70 0.51 -21.15
C ASN A 267 3.03 1.90 -20.59
N ILE A 268 3.09 2.00 -19.26
CA ILE A 268 3.53 3.20 -18.54
C ILE A 268 4.96 2.98 -18.06
N HIS A 269 5.87 3.83 -18.52
CA HIS A 269 7.24 3.89 -18.00
C HIS A 269 7.37 5.08 -17.05
N ALA A 270 7.68 4.82 -15.78
CA ALA A 270 8.06 5.85 -14.85
C ALA A 270 9.53 6.23 -15.07
N PRO A 271 9.89 7.52 -15.24
CA PRO A 271 11.30 7.89 -15.33
C PRO A 271 11.95 7.71 -13.95
N GLY A 272 12.76 6.64 -13.80
CA GLY A 272 13.86 6.54 -12.82
C GLY A 272 13.62 5.86 -11.47
N THR A 273 14.70 5.88 -10.65
CA THR A 273 15.15 4.82 -9.73
C THR A 273 14.14 4.33 -8.70
N GLY A 274 13.68 3.08 -8.83
CA GLY A 274 12.94 2.39 -7.77
C GLY A 274 13.72 2.30 -6.45
N ILE A 275 13.03 1.96 -5.35
CA ILE A 275 13.62 1.83 -4.00
C ILE A 275 14.91 0.98 -4.04
N LEU A 276 14.95 -0.04 -4.89
CA LEU A 276 16.07 -0.97 -5.03
C LEU A 276 17.26 -0.43 -5.84
N ALA A 277 17.07 0.60 -6.67
CA ALA A 277 18.11 1.14 -7.55
C ALA A 277 18.98 2.22 -6.86
N ASN A 278 18.54 2.76 -5.72
CA ASN A 278 19.27 3.78 -4.97
C ASN A 278 19.54 3.30 -3.53
N GLN A 279 20.80 3.05 -3.19
CA GLN A 279 21.20 2.51 -1.89
C GLN A 279 20.76 3.40 -0.70
N ARG A 280 20.80 4.73 -0.85
CA ARG A 280 20.37 5.66 0.21
C ARG A 280 18.86 5.53 0.47
N THR A 281 18.10 5.41 -0.60
CA THR A 281 16.65 5.19 -0.55
C THR A 281 16.33 3.84 0.07
N LEU A 282 16.99 2.77 -0.37
CA LEU A 282 16.80 1.42 0.16
C LEU A 282 17.08 1.34 1.66
N VAL A 283 18.23 1.85 2.11
CA VAL A 283 18.60 1.83 3.53
C VAL A 283 17.59 2.61 4.37
N THR A 284 17.15 3.78 3.90
CA THR A 284 16.16 4.59 4.63
C THR A 284 14.80 3.90 4.66
N PHE A 285 14.41 3.23 3.56
CA PHE A 285 13.19 2.46 3.49
C PHE A 285 13.19 1.27 4.46
N LEU A 286 14.26 0.46 4.47
CA LEU A 286 14.41 -0.65 5.41
C LEU A 286 14.47 -0.17 6.87
N ALA A 287 15.16 0.93 7.13
CA ALA A 287 15.20 1.56 8.45
C ALA A 287 13.81 2.03 8.89
N SER A 288 13.02 2.58 7.97
CA SER A 288 11.63 2.95 8.24
C SER A 288 10.76 1.71 8.54
N LEU A 289 10.87 0.65 7.74
CA LEU A 289 10.12 -0.59 7.96
C LEU A 289 10.39 -1.18 9.36
N GLY A 290 11.67 -1.24 9.75
CA GLY A 290 12.08 -1.67 11.08
C GLY A 290 11.59 -0.72 12.19
N GLY A 291 11.69 0.59 11.96
CA GLY A 291 11.27 1.62 12.91
C GLY A 291 9.78 1.59 13.20
N PHE A 292 8.95 1.54 12.17
CA PHE A 292 7.49 1.44 12.30
C PHE A 292 7.06 0.11 12.95
N THR A 293 7.76 -0.99 12.65
CA THR A 293 7.51 -2.28 13.32
C THR A 293 7.85 -2.21 14.81
N ALA A 294 8.97 -1.60 15.18
CA ALA A 294 9.34 -1.39 16.59
C ALA A 294 8.35 -0.44 17.30
N LEU A 295 7.92 0.62 16.61
CA LEU A 295 6.91 1.55 17.10
C LEU A 295 5.59 0.83 17.38
N PHE A 296 5.15 -0.06 16.48
CA PHE A 296 3.97 -0.89 16.70
C PHE A 296 4.08 -1.73 17.97
N PHE A 297 5.18 -2.49 18.14
CA PHE A 297 5.34 -3.33 19.34
C PHE A 297 5.42 -2.50 20.63
N TRP A 298 5.95 -1.27 20.56
CA TRP A 298 5.93 -0.36 21.68
C TRP A 298 4.51 0.11 22.04
N ILE A 299 3.72 0.58 21.07
CA ILE A 299 2.32 1.00 21.29
C ILE A 299 1.48 -0.19 21.80
N PHE A 300 1.65 -1.36 21.18
CA PHE A 300 1.03 -2.62 21.60
C PHE A 300 1.36 -2.96 23.07
N SER A 301 2.63 -2.83 23.47
CA SER A 301 3.06 -3.07 24.86
C SER A 301 2.43 -2.08 25.85
N ILE A 302 2.30 -0.80 25.46
CA ILE A 302 1.60 0.19 26.29
C ILE A 302 0.13 -0.20 26.44
N ARG A 303 -0.55 -0.49 25.32
CA ARG A 303 -1.99 -0.76 25.34
C ARG A 303 -2.35 -2.02 26.12
N THR A 304 -1.56 -3.09 25.96
CA THR A 304 -1.72 -4.33 26.75
C THR A 304 -1.53 -4.09 28.24
N SER A 305 -0.56 -3.24 28.63
CA SER A 305 -0.35 -2.88 30.03
C SER A 305 -1.54 -2.09 30.60
N LEU A 306 -2.13 -1.17 29.82
CA LEU A 306 -3.30 -0.41 30.22
C LEU A 306 -4.54 -1.30 30.42
N LEU A 307 -4.77 -2.27 29.53
CA LEU A 307 -5.86 -3.24 29.69
C LEU A 307 -5.68 -4.10 30.94
N GLY A 308 -4.45 -4.54 31.22
CA GLY A 308 -4.15 -5.28 32.45
C GLY A 308 -4.40 -4.46 33.72
N VAL A 309 -4.06 -3.17 33.73
CA VAL A 309 -4.36 -2.27 34.85
C VAL A 309 -5.87 -2.07 35.01
N ALA A 310 -6.61 -1.86 33.91
CA ALA A 310 -8.05 -1.70 33.96
C ALA A 310 -8.75 -2.94 34.54
N TRP A 311 -8.30 -4.14 34.16
CA TRP A 311 -8.82 -5.39 34.72
C TRP A 311 -8.55 -5.52 36.23
N LEU A 312 -7.35 -5.15 36.69
CA LEU A 312 -7.02 -5.16 38.13
C LEU A 312 -7.87 -4.17 38.93
N LEU A 313 -8.22 -3.03 38.35
CA LEU A 313 -9.09 -2.04 38.99
C LEU A 313 -10.54 -2.57 39.10
N GLU A 314 -11.08 -3.17 38.03
CA GLU A 314 -12.41 -3.79 38.02
C GLU A 314 -12.52 -4.87 39.11
N GLN A 315 -11.49 -5.71 39.29
CA GLN A 315 -11.47 -6.72 40.34
C GLN A 315 -11.43 -6.13 41.76
N ARG A 316 -10.74 -5.00 41.95
CA ARG A 316 -10.69 -4.33 43.27
C ARG A 316 -12.03 -3.72 43.64
N GLU A 317 -12.70 -3.07 42.69
CA GLU A 317 -14.02 -2.48 42.93
C GLU A 317 -15.05 -3.54 43.34
N VAL A 318 -15.04 -4.69 42.68
CA VAL A 318 -15.90 -5.83 43.04
C VAL A 318 -15.56 -6.41 44.42
N ALA A 319 -14.29 -6.44 44.81
CA ALA A 319 -13.88 -6.94 46.13
C ALA A 319 -14.24 -5.99 47.31
N HIS A 320 -14.61 -4.74 47.01
CA HIS A 320 -15.02 -3.74 48.00
C HIS A 320 -16.55 -3.54 48.08
N LEU A 321 -17.33 -4.24 47.26
CA LEU A 321 -18.80 -4.28 47.27
C LEU A 321 -19.31 -5.57 47.92
#